data_AF-A0A9D5QG87-F1
#
_entry.id   AF-A0A9D5QG87-F1
#
_cell.length_a   1.000
_cell.length_b   1.000
_cell.length_c   1.000
_cell.angle_alpha   90.00
_cell.angle_beta   90.00
_cell.angle_gamma   90.00
#
_symmetry.space_group_name_H-M   'P 1'
#
loop_
_entity.id
_entity.type
_entity.pdbx_description
1 polymer ?
#
loop_
_entity_poly.entity_id
_entity_poly.type
_entity_poly.pdbx_seq_one_letter_code
_entity_poly.pdbx_strand_id
1 'polypeptide(L)'
;YLFFSRRTLIYRAAIAAVVLAFLALAALEKLRTYHVLLIALGILYSYKLIPWYRKKTGLTFYRIKELPLAKNIIVSTLWGSAIFAIPMLFAGYTLPGGLDVFVLAGALTVSTFNNTLFCDIRDESGDRIAGNKTVPVLWGVQDSYVIMVTVSVLWMAFAGVLTLLGLQSIPHFVFVAAVALYPFAYTMYYRNPGHSRAVLDFLCESDLLVFGSGLAALSVVAG
;
A
#
# COMPACT_ATOMS: atom_id res chain seq x y z
N TYR A 1 -13.93 -17.20 -29.25
CA TYR A 1 -14.34 -18.21 -28.26
C TYR A 1 -13.18 -18.85 -27.48
N LEU A 2 -12.06 -19.25 -28.10
CA LEU A 2 -10.87 -19.77 -27.40
C LEU A 2 -10.18 -18.75 -26.44
N PHE A 3 -10.32 -17.45 -26.68
CA PHE A 3 -9.76 -16.40 -25.81
C PHE A 3 -10.52 -16.23 -24.49
N PHE A 4 -11.83 -16.54 -24.47
CA PHE A 4 -12.68 -16.42 -23.28
C PHE A 4 -12.59 -17.65 -22.37
N SER A 5 -12.41 -18.87 -22.93
CA SER A 5 -12.31 -20.10 -22.13
C SER A 5 -10.99 -20.24 -21.38
N ARG A 6 -9.89 -19.65 -21.88
CA ARG A 6 -8.61 -19.59 -21.14
C ARG A 6 -8.72 -18.76 -19.86
N ARG A 7 -9.50 -17.66 -19.87
CA ARG A 7 -9.71 -16.82 -18.68
C ARG A 7 -10.50 -17.55 -17.59
N THR A 8 -11.53 -18.31 -17.94
CA THR A 8 -12.33 -19.05 -16.94
C THR A 8 -11.55 -20.18 -16.29
N LEU A 9 -10.68 -20.87 -17.04
CA LEU A 9 -9.78 -21.87 -16.48
C LEU A 9 -8.78 -21.23 -15.49
N ILE A 10 -8.19 -20.09 -15.84
CA ILE A 10 -7.27 -19.35 -14.96
C ILE A 10 -7.97 -18.93 -13.66
N TYR A 11 -9.19 -18.39 -13.74
CA TYR A 11 -9.95 -18.02 -12.55
C TYR A 11 -10.29 -19.24 -11.68
N ARG A 12 -10.71 -20.36 -12.28
CA ARG A 12 -10.98 -21.60 -11.56
C ARG A 12 -9.72 -22.16 -10.89
N ALA A 13 -8.59 -22.14 -11.59
CA ALA A 13 -7.31 -22.57 -11.06
C ALA A 13 -6.87 -21.69 -9.88
N ALA A 14 -7.02 -20.37 -9.98
CA ALA A 14 -6.72 -19.45 -8.89
C ALA A 14 -7.61 -19.70 -7.65
N ILE A 15 -8.93 -19.88 -7.85
CA ILE A 15 -9.86 -20.22 -6.76
C ILE A 15 -9.48 -21.56 -6.13
N ALA A 16 -9.23 -22.59 -6.95
CA ALA A 16 -8.82 -23.90 -6.48
C ALA A 16 -7.51 -23.83 -5.68
N ALA A 17 -6.51 -23.07 -6.14
CA ALA A 17 -5.25 -22.87 -5.44
C ALA A 17 -5.47 -22.21 -4.06
N VAL A 18 -6.32 -21.17 -3.97
CA VAL A 18 -6.64 -20.53 -2.68
C VAL A 18 -7.35 -21.50 -1.74
N VAL A 19 -8.32 -22.27 -2.24
CA VAL A 19 -9.05 -23.27 -1.43
C VAL A 19 -8.10 -24.36 -0.95
N LEU A 20 -7.28 -24.93 -1.84
CA LEU A 20 -6.30 -25.96 -1.50
C LEU A 20 -5.26 -25.45 -0.49
N ALA A 21 -4.77 -24.22 -0.64
CA ALA A 21 -3.87 -23.61 0.32
C ALA A 21 -4.52 -23.49 1.70
N PHE A 22 -5.80 -23.09 1.76
CA PHE A 22 -6.52 -22.98 3.03
C PHE A 22 -6.78 -24.33 3.69
N LEU A 23 -7.17 -25.34 2.89
CA LEU A 23 -7.34 -26.72 3.36
C LEU A 23 -6.02 -27.30 3.86
N ALA A 24 -4.91 -27.05 3.16
CA ALA A 24 -3.58 -27.47 3.59
C ALA A 24 -3.18 -26.79 4.91
N LEU A 25 -3.40 -25.48 5.04
CA LEU A 25 -3.14 -24.75 6.29
C LEU A 25 -3.98 -25.28 7.46
N ALA A 26 -5.25 -25.62 7.20
CA ALA A 26 -6.14 -26.21 8.21
C ALA A 26 -5.70 -27.62 8.60
N ALA A 27 -5.38 -28.48 7.63
CA ALA A 27 -4.91 -29.85 7.85
C ALA A 27 -3.56 -29.91 8.59
N LEU A 28 -2.73 -28.88 8.43
CA LEU A 28 -1.45 -28.73 9.14
C LEU A 28 -1.58 -28.02 10.49
N GLU A 29 -2.80 -27.68 10.94
CA GLU A 29 -3.06 -26.88 12.16
C GLU A 29 -2.34 -25.52 12.19
N LYS A 30 -1.96 -25.01 11.01
CA LYS A 30 -1.28 -23.72 10.82
C LYS A 30 -2.24 -22.60 10.41
N LEU A 31 -3.52 -22.89 10.31
CA LEU A 31 -4.52 -21.87 10.01
C LEU A 31 -4.65 -20.88 11.18
N ARG A 32 -4.45 -19.61 10.88
CA ARG A 32 -4.52 -18.51 11.85
C ARG A 32 -5.56 -17.48 11.42
N THR A 33 -6.05 -16.68 12.36
CA THR A 33 -7.08 -15.65 12.14
C THR A 33 -6.73 -14.68 11.01
N TYR A 34 -5.46 -14.28 10.87
CA TYR A 34 -5.06 -13.35 9.80
C TYR A 34 -5.25 -13.93 8.38
N HIS A 35 -5.16 -15.26 8.18
CA HIS A 35 -5.44 -15.87 6.89
C HIS A 35 -6.92 -15.70 6.51
N VAL A 36 -7.83 -15.88 7.47
CA VAL A 36 -9.28 -15.66 7.28
C VAL A 36 -9.53 -14.18 6.95
N LEU A 37 -8.88 -13.27 7.68
CA LEU A 37 -9.01 -11.83 7.45
C LEU A 37 -8.51 -11.42 6.06
N LEU A 38 -7.39 -11.99 5.59
CA LEU A 38 -6.86 -11.72 4.24
C LEU A 38 -7.84 -12.14 3.14
N ILE A 39 -8.45 -13.33 3.26
CA ILE A 39 -9.47 -13.79 2.29
C ILE A 39 -10.71 -12.90 2.36
N ALA A 40 -11.19 -12.59 3.57
CA ALA A 40 -12.33 -11.70 3.75
C ALA A 40 -12.08 -10.33 3.10
N LEU A 41 -10.88 -9.75 3.31
CA LEU A 41 -10.49 -8.48 2.70
C LEU A 41 -10.45 -8.58 1.17
N GLY A 42 -9.91 -9.67 0.61
CA GLY A 42 -9.90 -9.92 -0.83
C GLY A 42 -11.31 -10.04 -1.44
N ILE A 43 -12.24 -10.68 -0.72
CA ILE A 43 -13.65 -10.78 -1.11
C ILE A 43 -14.30 -9.39 -1.07
N LEU A 44 -14.15 -8.64 0.02
CA LEU A 44 -14.73 -7.31 0.17
C LEU A 44 -14.12 -6.29 -0.82
N TYR A 45 -12.87 -6.49 -1.23
CA TYR A 45 -12.21 -5.71 -2.28
C TYR A 45 -12.79 -6.00 -3.68
N SER A 46 -13.23 -7.24 -3.92
CA SER A 46 -13.67 -7.72 -5.24
C SER A 46 -15.17 -7.61 -5.46
N TYR A 47 -15.98 -7.79 -4.41
CA TYR A 47 -17.44 -7.85 -4.48
C TYR A 47 -18.12 -6.66 -3.79
N LYS A 48 -19.29 -6.28 -4.30
CA LYS A 48 -20.11 -5.17 -3.78
C LYS A 48 -20.81 -5.60 -2.50
N LEU A 49 -20.09 -5.58 -1.38
CA LEU A 49 -20.58 -6.05 -0.09
C LEU A 49 -20.66 -4.94 0.95
N ILE A 50 -20.10 -3.76 0.68
CA ILE A 50 -20.09 -2.65 1.63
C ILE A 50 -21.37 -1.82 1.46
N PRO A 51 -22.27 -1.81 2.46
CA PRO A 51 -23.44 -0.94 2.42
C PRO A 51 -23.01 0.52 2.59
N TRP A 52 -23.41 1.38 1.66
CA TRP A 52 -23.20 2.82 1.76
C TRP A 52 -24.53 3.54 1.56
N TYR A 53 -25.00 4.21 2.61
CA TYR A 53 -26.22 5.00 2.54
C TYR A 53 -25.92 6.41 2.02
N ARG A 54 -26.66 6.85 0.99
CA ARG A 54 -26.56 8.21 0.47
C ARG A 54 -27.96 8.81 0.37
N LYS A 55 -28.14 10.03 0.89
CA LYS A 55 -29.43 10.75 0.93
C LYS A 55 -30.18 10.77 -0.42
N LYS A 56 -29.48 10.77 -1.56
CA LYS A 56 -30.08 10.81 -2.91
C LYS A 56 -30.41 9.45 -3.53
N THR A 57 -29.75 8.37 -3.11
CA THR A 57 -29.84 7.05 -3.79
C THR A 57 -30.21 5.92 -2.85
N GLY A 58 -30.41 6.20 -1.56
CA GLY A 58 -30.70 5.19 -0.55
C GLY A 58 -29.49 4.32 -0.22
N LEU A 59 -29.74 3.08 0.20
CA LEU A 59 -28.72 2.08 0.51
C LEU A 59 -28.19 1.47 -0.79
N THR A 60 -26.90 1.63 -1.08
CA THR A 60 -26.25 1.02 -2.25
C THR A 60 -25.03 0.24 -1.82
N PHE A 61 -24.76 -0.89 -2.46
CA PHE A 61 -23.60 -1.73 -2.17
C PHE A 61 -22.43 -1.40 -3.09
N TYR A 62 -21.26 -1.20 -2.47
CA TYR A 62 -20.01 -0.88 -3.15
C TYR A 62 -18.94 -1.93 -2.83
N ARG A 63 -17.96 -2.08 -3.73
CA ARG A 63 -16.71 -2.78 -3.43
C ARG A 63 -15.89 -1.88 -2.50
N ILE A 64 -15.09 -2.42 -1.58
CA ILE A 64 -14.26 -1.53 -0.72
C ILE A 64 -13.40 -0.61 -1.58
N LYS A 65 -12.82 -1.13 -2.67
CA LYS A 65 -11.97 -0.35 -3.57
C LYS A 65 -12.67 0.80 -4.32
N GLU A 66 -14.00 0.83 -4.33
CA GLU A 66 -14.78 1.92 -4.93
C GLU A 66 -14.95 3.10 -3.97
N LEU A 67 -14.61 2.91 -2.69
CA LEU A 67 -14.54 4.02 -1.74
C LEU A 67 -13.28 4.85 -2.02
N PRO A 68 -13.37 6.20 -1.95
CA PRO A 68 -12.19 7.07 -2.08
C PRO A 68 -11.16 6.70 -1.02
N LEU A 69 -9.86 6.80 -1.35
CA LEU A 69 -8.71 6.39 -0.52
C LEU A 69 -8.62 4.91 -0.16
N ALA A 70 -9.71 4.16 -0.15
CA ALA A 70 -9.72 2.79 0.37
C ALA A 70 -8.83 1.85 -0.46
N LYS A 71 -8.79 2.02 -1.79
CA LYS A 71 -7.84 1.31 -2.66
C LYS A 71 -6.40 1.55 -2.21
N ASN A 72 -6.01 2.81 -2.05
CA ASN A 72 -4.63 3.20 -1.70
C ASN A 72 -4.25 2.68 -0.32
N ILE A 73 -5.12 2.84 0.68
CA ILE A 73 -4.90 2.36 2.07
C ILE A 73 -4.77 0.84 2.13
N ILE A 74 -5.67 0.11 1.45
CA ILE A 74 -5.63 -1.37 1.47
C ILE A 74 -4.35 -1.87 0.82
N VAL A 75 -4.03 -1.37 -0.38
CA VAL A 75 -2.85 -1.82 -1.12
C VAL A 75 -1.59 -1.50 -0.33
N SER A 76 -1.47 -0.28 0.20
CA SER A 76 -0.27 0.12 0.93
C SER A 76 -0.08 -0.63 2.24
N THR A 77 -1.16 -0.85 3.00
CA THR A 77 -1.12 -1.59 4.26
C THR A 77 -0.78 -3.07 4.01
N LEU A 78 -1.29 -3.66 2.93
CA LEU A 78 -0.94 -5.02 2.53
C LEU A 78 0.55 -5.16 2.26
N TRP A 79 1.17 -4.23 1.54
CA TRP A 79 2.61 -4.26 1.27
C TRP A 79 3.45 -4.12 2.55
N GLY A 80 3.16 -3.12 3.39
CA GLY A 80 3.89 -2.94 4.64
C GLY A 80 3.72 -4.11 5.62
N SER A 81 2.50 -4.62 5.76
CA SER A 81 2.23 -5.74 6.67
C SER A 81 2.78 -7.08 6.16
N ALA A 82 2.68 -7.37 4.86
CA ALA A 82 3.17 -8.63 4.30
C ALA A 82 4.68 -8.78 4.42
N ILE A 83 5.44 -7.70 4.23
CA ILE A 83 6.90 -7.73 4.25
C ILE A 83 7.45 -7.69 5.68
N PHE A 84 6.82 -6.93 6.58
CA PHE A 84 7.38 -6.70 7.92
C PHE A 84 6.51 -7.25 9.04
N ALA A 85 5.25 -6.81 9.13
CA ALA A 85 4.41 -7.11 10.29
C ALA A 85 4.11 -8.62 10.43
N ILE A 86 3.88 -9.33 9.33
CA ILE A 86 3.61 -10.77 9.36
C ILE A 86 4.85 -11.55 9.84
N PRO A 87 6.04 -11.41 9.23
CA PRO A 87 7.26 -12.06 9.74
C PRO A 87 7.57 -11.76 11.21
N MET A 88 7.38 -10.52 11.67
CA MET A 88 7.58 -10.17 13.08
C MET A 88 6.68 -10.98 14.02
N LEU A 89 5.39 -11.10 13.68
CA LEU A 89 4.43 -11.86 14.47
C LEU A 89 4.81 -13.34 14.55
N PHE A 90 5.36 -13.89 13.46
CA PHE A 90 5.88 -15.26 13.44
C PHE A 90 7.17 -15.44 14.25
N ALA A 91 8.05 -14.45 14.25
CA ALA A 91 9.28 -14.46 15.03
C ALA A 91 9.05 -14.14 16.53
N GLY A 92 7.81 -13.86 16.94
CA GLY A 92 7.44 -13.64 18.34
C GLY A 92 7.83 -12.27 18.88
N TYR A 93 8.15 -11.29 18.02
CA TYR A 93 8.43 -9.93 18.46
C TYR A 93 7.19 -9.26 19.03
N THR A 94 7.31 -8.69 20.23
CA THR A 94 6.31 -7.84 20.87
C THR A 94 6.83 -6.41 20.94
N LEU A 95 5.93 -5.43 21.07
CA LEU A 95 6.34 -4.07 21.42
C LEU A 95 6.77 -4.04 22.90
N PRO A 96 7.88 -3.37 23.25
CA PRO A 96 8.68 -2.46 22.41
C PRO A 96 9.79 -3.12 21.58
N GLY A 97 10.11 -4.41 21.77
CA GLY A 97 11.21 -5.10 21.10
C GLY A 97 11.14 -5.20 19.57
N GLY A 98 9.98 -4.93 18.98
CA GLY A 98 9.77 -4.84 17.53
C GLY A 98 9.53 -3.42 16.98
N LEU A 99 9.79 -2.37 17.76
CA LEU A 99 9.41 -1.00 17.40
C LEU A 99 10.04 -0.54 16.07
N ASP A 100 11.34 -0.76 15.87
CA ASP A 100 12.02 -0.37 14.62
C ASP A 100 11.39 -1.02 13.39
N VAL A 101 11.07 -2.31 13.47
CA VAL A 101 10.45 -3.04 12.37
C VAL A 101 9.01 -2.56 12.13
N PHE A 102 8.27 -2.17 13.17
CA PHE A 102 6.97 -1.53 13.02
C PHE A 102 7.09 -0.16 12.32
N VAL A 103 8.11 0.63 12.68
CA VAL A 103 8.37 1.92 12.01
C VAL A 103 8.74 1.71 10.54
N LEU A 104 9.54 0.70 10.23
CA LEU A 104 9.89 0.33 8.85
C LEU A 104 8.66 -0.15 8.06
N ALA A 105 7.78 -0.95 8.67
CA ALA A 105 6.52 -1.39 8.07
C ALA A 105 5.63 -0.21 7.70
N GLY A 106 5.52 0.77 8.60
CA GLY A 106 4.77 1.98 8.34
C GLY A 106 5.44 2.88 7.31
N ALA A 107 6.78 2.94 7.26
CA ALA A 107 7.51 3.68 6.22
C ALA A 107 7.22 3.12 4.82
N LEU A 108 7.25 1.80 4.67
CA LEU A 108 6.88 1.16 3.40
C LEU A 108 5.40 1.39 3.06
N THR A 109 4.52 1.34 4.06
CA THR A 109 3.09 1.65 3.88
C THR A 109 2.90 3.08 3.37
N VAL A 110 3.58 4.06 3.95
CA VAL A 110 3.48 5.47 3.53
C VAL A 110 4.03 5.67 2.11
N SER A 111 5.19 5.07 1.79
CA SER A 111 5.75 5.13 0.43
C SER A 111 4.79 4.55 -0.60
N THR A 112 4.29 3.34 -0.35
CA THR A 112 3.37 2.64 -1.24
C THR A 112 2.03 3.41 -1.37
N PHE A 113 1.56 4.02 -0.29
CA PHE A 113 0.37 4.87 -0.32
C PHE A 113 0.58 6.06 -1.26
N ASN A 114 1.68 6.78 -1.11
CA ASN A 114 2.03 7.90 -1.99
C ASN A 114 2.22 7.46 -3.45
N ASN A 115 2.82 6.30 -3.68
CA ASN A 115 2.99 5.72 -5.01
C ASN A 115 1.64 5.45 -5.68
N THR A 116 0.73 4.75 -4.98
CA THR A 116 -0.59 4.44 -5.52
C THR A 116 -1.44 5.70 -5.73
N LEU A 117 -1.35 6.69 -4.83
CA LEU A 117 -2.06 7.95 -4.96
C LEU A 117 -1.50 8.79 -6.12
N PHE A 118 -0.18 8.76 -6.34
CA PHE A 118 0.44 9.40 -7.49
C PHE A 118 0.01 8.78 -8.81
N CYS A 119 -0.12 7.45 -8.88
CA CYS A 119 -0.69 6.78 -10.06
C CYS A 119 -2.11 7.29 -10.34
N ASP A 120 -2.96 7.42 -9.31
CA ASP A 120 -4.31 7.99 -9.48
C ASP A 120 -4.25 9.46 -9.95
N ILE A 121 -3.25 10.26 -9.50
CA ILE A 121 -3.05 11.65 -9.96
C ILE A 121 -2.72 11.71 -11.46
N ARG A 122 -1.85 10.81 -11.93
CA ARG A 122 -1.48 10.72 -13.34
C ARG A 122 -2.65 10.30 -14.22
N ASP A 123 -3.48 9.40 -13.70
CA ASP A 123 -4.60 8.81 -14.43
C ASP A 123 -5.92 9.58 -14.24
N GLU A 124 -5.90 10.75 -13.57
CA GLU A 124 -7.07 11.54 -13.19
C GLU A 124 -8.01 11.81 -14.38
N SER A 125 -7.47 12.22 -15.53
CA SER A 125 -8.27 12.55 -16.71
C SER A 125 -8.99 11.31 -17.26
N GLY A 126 -8.30 10.17 -17.31
CA GLY A 126 -8.86 8.89 -17.73
C GLY A 126 -9.89 8.36 -16.75
N ASP A 127 -9.61 8.46 -15.46
CA ASP A 127 -10.54 8.08 -14.39
C ASP A 127 -11.81 8.94 -14.39
N ARG A 128 -11.68 10.24 -14.65
CA ARG A 128 -12.82 11.16 -14.78
C ARG A 128 -13.72 10.76 -15.95
N ILE A 129 -13.14 10.44 -17.10
CA ILE A 129 -13.90 9.99 -18.29
C ILE A 129 -14.58 8.64 -18.01
N ALA A 130 -13.89 7.73 -17.31
CA ALA A 130 -14.42 6.42 -16.96
C ALA A 130 -15.48 6.45 -15.83
N GLY A 131 -15.68 7.60 -15.17
CA GLY A 131 -16.57 7.73 -14.02
C GLY A 131 -16.03 7.09 -12.73
N ASN A 132 -14.72 6.84 -12.66
CA ASN A 132 -14.05 6.35 -11.47
C ASN A 132 -13.99 7.46 -10.41
N LYS A 133 -14.12 7.09 -9.15
CA LYS A 133 -14.18 8.01 -8.01
C LYS A 133 -12.88 8.00 -7.20
N THR A 134 -11.77 8.24 -7.87
CA THR A 134 -10.46 8.38 -7.21
C THR A 134 -10.35 9.72 -6.49
N VAL A 135 -9.39 9.82 -5.56
CA VAL A 135 -9.11 11.03 -4.79
C VAL A 135 -8.91 12.26 -5.69
N PRO A 136 -8.04 12.23 -6.73
CA PRO A 136 -7.84 13.39 -7.59
C PRO A 136 -9.06 13.74 -8.44
N VAL A 137 -9.95 12.79 -8.76
CA VAL A 137 -11.19 13.10 -9.47
C VAL A 137 -12.19 13.82 -8.56
N LEU A 138 -12.27 13.41 -7.28
CA LEU A 138 -13.24 13.93 -6.32
C LEU A 138 -12.83 15.22 -5.62
N TRP A 139 -11.57 15.32 -5.20
CA TRP A 139 -11.02 16.45 -4.44
C TRP A 139 -10.02 17.27 -5.24
N GLY A 140 -9.60 16.77 -6.41
CA GLY A 140 -8.64 17.47 -7.25
C GLY A 140 -7.21 17.01 -7.04
N VAL A 141 -6.38 17.32 -8.04
CA VAL A 141 -4.96 16.96 -8.07
C VAL A 141 -4.17 17.66 -6.95
N GLN A 142 -4.50 18.92 -6.63
CA GLN A 142 -3.80 19.66 -5.59
C GLN A 142 -4.03 19.08 -4.20
N ASP A 143 -5.28 18.75 -3.86
CA ASP A 143 -5.61 18.12 -2.57
C ASP A 143 -4.95 16.74 -2.44
N SER A 144 -4.81 16.01 -3.55
CA SER A 144 -4.09 14.74 -3.58
C SER A 144 -2.61 14.90 -3.22
N TYR A 145 -1.95 15.96 -3.72
CA TYR A 145 -0.58 16.28 -3.32
C TYR A 145 -0.48 16.70 -1.85
N VAL A 146 -1.44 17.47 -1.34
CA VAL A 146 -1.50 17.84 0.08
C VAL A 146 -1.60 16.59 0.96
N ILE A 147 -2.43 15.62 0.58
CA ILE A 147 -2.54 14.34 1.28
C ILE A 147 -1.20 13.60 1.30
N MET A 148 -0.50 13.51 0.16
CA MET A 148 0.82 12.86 0.08
C MET A 148 1.83 13.52 1.04
N VAL A 149 1.91 14.86 1.02
CA VAL A 149 2.80 15.62 1.93
C VAL A 149 2.41 15.39 3.38
N THR A 150 1.13 15.49 3.70
CA THR A 150 0.63 15.36 5.07
C THR A 150 0.96 14.01 5.67
N VAL A 151 0.66 12.92 4.96
CA VAL A 151 0.94 11.56 5.46
C VAL A 151 2.44 11.34 5.65
N SER A 152 3.27 11.84 4.72
CA SER A 152 4.74 11.73 4.79
C SER A 152 5.31 12.50 5.98
N VAL A 153 4.87 13.75 6.18
CA VAL A 153 5.32 14.60 7.29
C VAL A 153 4.89 14.03 8.63
N LEU A 154 3.65 13.56 8.75
CA LEU A 154 3.16 12.94 10.00
C LEU A 154 3.98 11.70 10.36
N TRP A 155 4.32 10.86 9.39
CA TRP A 155 5.12 9.67 9.64
C TRP A 155 6.57 10.00 9.99
N MET A 156 7.18 10.95 9.29
CA MET A 156 8.52 11.45 9.62
C MET A 156 8.55 12.09 11.02
N ALA A 157 7.54 12.89 11.38
CA ALA A 157 7.43 13.50 12.70
C ALA A 157 7.33 12.43 13.80
N PHE A 158 6.51 11.40 13.58
CA PHE A 158 6.41 10.25 14.48
C PHE A 158 7.77 9.56 14.69
N ALA A 159 8.47 9.20 13.59
CA ALA A 159 9.80 8.60 13.67
C ALA A 159 10.84 9.53 14.33
N GLY A 160 10.74 10.85 14.09
CA GLY A 160 11.57 11.86 14.72
C GLY A 160 11.37 11.92 16.24
N VAL A 161 10.13 11.88 16.71
CA VAL A 161 9.81 11.81 18.14
C VAL A 161 10.40 10.54 18.77
N LEU A 162 10.27 9.38 18.11
CA LEU A 162 10.87 8.14 18.62
C LEU A 162 12.39 8.24 18.75
N THR A 163 13.04 8.90 17.79
CA THR A 163 14.50 9.11 17.80
C THR A 163 14.91 10.07 18.92
N LEU A 164 14.16 11.15 19.15
CA LEU A 164 14.40 12.09 20.25
C LEU A 164 14.22 11.44 21.63
N LEU A 165 13.31 10.47 21.74
CA LEU A 165 13.10 9.69 22.96
C LEU A 165 14.15 8.57 23.14
N GLY A 166 15.09 8.40 22.21
CA GLY A 166 16.08 7.32 22.24
C GLY A 166 15.50 5.93 21.98
N LEU A 167 14.26 5.85 21.48
CA LEU A 167 13.57 4.60 21.16
C LEU A 167 13.90 4.07 19.75
N GLN A 168 14.57 4.88 18.94
CA GLN A 168 15.00 4.57 17.58
C GLN A 168 16.36 5.22 17.32
N SER A 169 17.23 4.56 16.54
CA SER A 169 18.53 5.13 16.17
C SER A 169 18.43 6.18 15.05
N ILE A 170 19.41 7.09 14.99
CA ILE A 170 19.48 8.14 13.96
C ILE A 170 19.51 7.55 12.53
N PRO A 171 20.27 6.49 12.22
CA PRO A 171 20.25 5.88 10.89
C PRO A 171 18.86 5.40 10.46
N HIS A 172 18.06 4.85 11.39
CA HIS A 172 16.68 4.44 11.11
C HIS A 172 15.81 5.64 10.74
N PHE A 173 15.96 6.77 11.45
CA PHE A 173 15.24 7.99 11.11
C PHE A 173 15.61 8.54 9.74
N VAL A 174 16.91 8.57 9.43
CA VAL A 174 17.41 9.03 8.12
C VAL A 174 16.83 8.17 7.00
N PHE A 175 16.78 6.85 7.18
CA PHE A 175 16.17 5.94 6.21
C PHE A 175 14.67 6.21 6.04
N VAL A 176 13.91 6.32 7.14
CA VAL A 176 12.46 6.63 7.10
C VAL A 176 12.22 7.96 6.37
N ALA A 177 13.02 8.99 6.65
CA ALA A 177 12.92 10.27 5.98
C ALA A 177 13.23 10.16 4.48
N ALA A 178 14.28 9.43 4.09
CA ALA A 178 14.63 9.23 2.69
C ALA A 178 13.51 8.52 1.90
N VAL A 179 12.94 7.45 2.46
CA VAL A 179 11.81 6.74 1.87
C VAL A 179 10.58 7.64 1.77
N ALA A 180 10.23 8.36 2.83
CA ALA A 180 9.08 9.27 2.81
C ALA A 180 9.26 10.41 1.79
N LEU A 181 10.49 10.83 1.51
CA LEU A 181 10.80 11.89 0.55
C LEU A 181 10.86 11.42 -0.91
N TYR A 182 11.15 10.13 -1.15
CA TYR A 182 11.32 9.58 -2.49
C TYR A 182 10.11 9.83 -3.41
N PRO A 183 8.84 9.69 -2.95
CA PRO A 183 7.66 10.04 -3.73
C PRO A 183 7.62 11.46 -4.33
N PHE A 184 8.30 12.41 -3.69
CA PHE A 184 8.34 13.78 -4.19
C PHE A 184 9.31 13.92 -5.36
N ALA A 185 10.31 13.05 -5.49
CA ALA A 185 11.25 13.08 -6.61
C ALA A 185 10.54 12.81 -7.94
N TYR A 186 9.74 11.74 -8.03
CA TYR A 186 8.97 11.47 -9.25
C TYR A 186 7.81 12.45 -9.45
N THR A 187 7.25 13.02 -8.37
CA THR A 187 6.25 14.09 -8.47
C THR A 187 6.83 15.37 -9.08
N MET A 188 8.03 15.78 -8.65
CA MET A 188 8.74 16.92 -9.22
C MET A 188 9.10 16.65 -10.69
N TYR A 189 9.57 15.43 -11.00
CA TYR A 189 9.86 15.04 -12.38
C TYR A 189 8.63 15.13 -13.28
N TYR A 190 7.47 14.65 -12.81
CA TYR A 190 6.20 14.72 -13.55
C TYR A 190 5.74 16.15 -13.84
N ARG A 191 5.98 17.08 -12.91
CA ARG A 191 5.63 18.50 -13.08
C ARG A 191 6.52 19.24 -14.07
N ASN A 192 7.68 18.69 -14.43
CA ASN A 192 8.56 19.32 -15.41
C ASN A 192 7.99 19.18 -16.84
N PRO A 193 8.02 20.26 -17.64
CA PRO A 193 7.71 20.18 -19.06
C PRO A 193 8.69 19.23 -19.76
N GLY A 194 8.18 18.29 -20.56
CA GLY A 194 9.01 17.37 -21.35
C GLY A 194 9.53 16.14 -20.59
N HIS A 195 8.92 15.77 -19.46
CA HIS A 195 9.25 14.53 -18.77
C HIS A 195 9.09 13.30 -19.69
N SER A 196 10.03 12.36 -19.58
CA SER A 196 9.92 11.07 -20.26
C SER A 196 9.01 10.15 -19.47
N ARG A 197 7.94 9.66 -20.10
CA ARG A 197 7.02 8.70 -19.48
C ARG A 197 7.74 7.44 -18.99
N ALA A 198 8.70 6.94 -19.78
CA ALA A 198 9.47 5.76 -19.42
C ALA A 198 10.32 5.97 -18.15
N VAL A 199 10.92 7.15 -18.00
CA VAL A 199 11.69 7.50 -16.79
C VAL A 199 10.77 7.63 -15.59
N LEU A 200 9.60 8.25 -15.77
CA LEU A 200 8.62 8.37 -14.69
C LEU A 200 8.11 7.00 -14.22
N ASP A 201 7.76 6.12 -15.16
CA ASP A 201 7.34 4.75 -14.87
C ASP A 201 8.44 3.99 -14.11
N PHE A 202 9.69 4.09 -14.58
CA PHE A 202 10.84 3.50 -13.90
C PHE A 202 11.01 4.02 -12.46
N LEU A 203 10.93 5.33 -12.24
CA LEU A 203 11.03 5.92 -10.90
C LEU A 203 9.92 5.40 -9.99
N CYS A 204 8.68 5.40 -10.46
CA CYS A 204 7.54 4.89 -9.69
C CYS A 204 7.67 3.39 -9.37
N GLU A 205 8.17 2.58 -10.29
CA GLU A 205 8.35 1.13 -10.07
C GLU A 205 9.55 0.82 -9.18
N SER A 206 10.57 1.69 -9.17
CA SER A 206 11.79 1.48 -8.37
C SER A 206 11.62 1.73 -6.87
N ASP A 207 10.44 2.15 -6.41
CA ASP A 207 10.14 2.46 -5.00
C ASP A 207 10.51 1.28 -4.07
N LEU A 208 10.19 0.04 -4.46
CA LEU A 208 10.54 -1.16 -3.71
C LEU A 208 12.04 -1.48 -3.77
N LEU A 209 12.72 -1.19 -4.88
CA LEU A 209 14.17 -1.40 -5.01
C LEU A 209 14.94 -0.41 -4.14
N VAL A 210 14.52 0.86 -4.11
CA VAL A 210 15.08 1.90 -3.24
C VAL A 210 14.86 1.52 -1.78
N PHE A 211 13.65 1.08 -1.43
CA PHE A 211 13.37 0.61 -0.08
C PHE A 211 14.26 -0.57 0.32
N GLY A 212 14.34 -1.61 -0.51
CA GLY A 212 15.11 -2.82 -0.22
C GLY A 212 16.62 -2.58 -0.13
N SER A 213 17.18 -1.78 -1.05
CA SER A 213 18.59 -1.42 -1.02
C SER A 213 18.95 -0.55 0.19
N GLY A 214 18.10 0.42 0.53
CA GLY A 214 18.32 1.24 1.73
C GLY A 214 18.15 0.44 3.03
N LEU A 215 17.27 -0.56 3.07
CA LEU A 215 17.17 -1.48 4.21
C LEU A 215 18.45 -2.31 4.38
N ALA A 216 19.02 -2.82 3.29
CA ALA A 216 20.29 -3.54 3.34
C ALA A 216 21.44 -2.64 3.84
N ALA A 217 21.50 -1.38 3.38
CA ALA A 217 22.45 -0.40 3.90
C ALA A 217 22.24 -0.12 5.39
N LEU A 218 20.97 0.03 5.82
CA LEU A 218 20.62 0.25 7.22
C LEU A 218 21.07 -0.92 8.11
N SER A 219 20.93 -2.17 7.65
CA SER A 219 21.38 -3.35 8.41
C SER A 219 22.90 -3.41 8.62
N VAL A 220 23.69 -2.75 7.78
CA VAL A 220 25.16 -2.68 7.93
C VAL A 220 25.56 -1.55 8.89
N VAL A 221 24.79 -0.46 8.94
CA VAL A 221 25.12 0.74 9.73
C VAL A 221 24.53 0.66 11.15
N ALA A 222 23.40 0.00 11.32
CA ALA A 222 22.68 -0.11 12.60
C ALA A 222 22.78 -1.49 13.26
N GLY A 223 23.43 -2.47 12.61
CA GLY A 223 23.80 -3.76 13.19
C GLY A 223 25.18 -3.71 13.83
#